data_AF-A0A8H4Z2T6-F1
#
_entry.id   AF-A0A8H4Z2T6-F1
#
_cell.length_a   1.000
_cell.length_b   1.000
_cell.length_c   1.000
_cell.angle_alpha   90.00
_cell.angle_beta   90.00
_cell.angle_gamma   90.00
#
_symmetry.space_group_name_H-M   'P 1'
#
loop_
_entity.id
_entity.type
_entity.pdbx_description
1 polymer ?
#
loop_
_entity_poly.entity_id
_entity_poly.type
_entity_poly.pdbx_seq_one_letter_code
_entity_poly.pdbx_strand_id
1 'polypeptide(L)'
;MLTIWFRVHWQSCTNIVLQATVNAQDTIAYGTNIVGGVSPNKGGQEHLGLPVFNTVREAMEQVKPHATSVFVPAKFAAGAIIEAIEAEVPLVVSVAEHVPVHDMLRVHEVLRTQSKTRLVGPNCPGIIAPDQCRIGIMPHRQYMKGSIGILSKSGTLSYEAVGSTTKAGLGQSLVVGMGGDMMPGTTLLDGLKLFFDHPETKGIIVIGEIGGEAELRAAEAIREYRRTVTNPKPIIAMVAGKTAPEGRTMGHAGALLQPGDISADAKAKALQDSGAIVVPHPGIMGEVMSQLLSSTFK
;
A
#
# COMPACT_ATOMS: atom_id res chain seq x y z
N MET A 1 -17.39 -15.15 -11.34
CA MET A 1 -16.79 -15.10 -9.99
C MET A 1 -15.42 -15.74 -10.06
N LEU A 2 -14.36 -14.96 -10.34
CA LEU A 2 -12.98 -15.42 -10.20
C LEU A 2 -12.53 -14.96 -8.81
N THR A 3 -12.59 -15.83 -7.81
CA THR A 3 -11.96 -15.58 -6.51
C THR A 3 -10.46 -15.73 -6.75
N ILE A 4 -9.74 -14.61 -6.89
CA ILE A 4 -8.28 -14.66 -7.08
C ILE A 4 -7.67 -14.94 -5.71
N TRP A 5 -7.42 -16.22 -5.44
CA TRP A 5 -6.57 -16.62 -4.33
C TRP A 5 -5.13 -16.25 -4.68
N PHE A 6 -4.64 -15.13 -4.16
CA PHE A 6 -3.22 -14.80 -4.22
C PHE A 6 -2.44 -15.83 -3.42
N ARG A 7 -1.49 -16.51 -4.05
CA ARG A 7 -0.51 -17.34 -3.35
C ARG A 7 0.56 -16.42 -2.80
N VAL A 8 0.71 -16.35 -1.49
CA VAL A 8 1.64 -15.44 -0.82
C VAL A 8 2.69 -16.25 -0.04
N HIS A 9 3.95 -15.82 -0.04
CA HIS A 9 4.95 -16.32 0.92
C HIS A 9 5.51 -15.16 1.75
N TRP A 10 6.09 -15.43 2.92
CA TRP A 10 6.80 -14.41 3.72
C TRP A 10 8.31 -14.65 3.73
N GLN A 11 9.10 -13.59 3.91
CA GLN A 11 10.56 -13.66 4.11
C GLN A 11 10.92 -13.24 5.54
N SER A 12 11.81 -13.99 6.22
CA SER A 12 12.30 -13.67 7.59
C SER A 12 13.74 -14.15 7.84
N CYS A 13 14.51 -13.37 8.62
CA CYS A 13 15.85 -13.72 9.13
C CYS A 13 15.86 -13.76 10.67
N THR A 14 16.79 -14.53 11.26
CA THR A 14 16.89 -14.96 12.67
C THR A 14 16.53 -13.94 13.79
N ASN A 15 16.04 -14.47 14.91
CA ASN A 15 15.59 -13.84 16.19
C ASN A 15 14.47 -12.78 16.14
N ILE A 16 14.08 -12.25 14.98
CA ILE A 16 12.81 -11.49 14.79
C ILE A 16 11.74 -12.43 14.23
N VAL A 17 11.64 -13.62 14.83
CA VAL A 17 10.72 -14.69 14.40
C VAL A 17 9.29 -14.40 14.85
N LEU A 18 9.10 -13.67 15.95
CA LEU A 18 7.77 -13.51 16.55
C LEU A 18 6.85 -12.65 15.68
N GLN A 19 7.28 -11.47 15.23
CA GLN A 19 6.40 -10.55 14.51
C GLN A 19 5.97 -11.11 13.14
N ALA A 20 6.90 -11.70 12.38
CA ALA A 20 6.59 -12.33 11.10
C ALA A 20 5.67 -13.54 11.29
N THR A 21 5.92 -14.37 12.32
CA THR A 21 5.11 -15.56 12.62
C THR A 21 3.69 -15.18 13.06
N VAL A 22 3.55 -14.24 14.00
CA VAL A 22 2.24 -13.78 14.48
C VAL A 22 1.46 -13.14 13.34
N ASN A 23 2.12 -12.32 12.50
CA ASN A 23 1.44 -11.73 11.36
C ASN A 23 1.03 -12.78 10.31
N ALA A 24 1.86 -13.80 10.06
CA ALA A 24 1.50 -14.90 9.18
C ALA A 24 0.31 -15.70 9.73
N GLN A 25 0.27 -15.97 11.04
CA GLN A 25 -0.88 -16.60 11.71
C GLN A 25 -2.16 -15.78 11.51
N ASP A 26 -2.12 -14.47 11.77
CA ASP A 26 -3.29 -13.61 11.58
C ASP A 26 -3.70 -13.50 10.11
N THR A 27 -2.74 -13.59 9.19
CA THR A 27 -2.98 -13.52 7.74
C THR A 27 -3.62 -14.80 7.21
N ILE A 28 -3.19 -15.96 7.72
CA ILE A 28 -3.82 -17.27 7.47
C ILE A 28 -5.23 -17.28 8.07
N ALA A 29 -5.40 -16.82 9.32
CA ALA A 29 -6.69 -16.74 9.99
C ALA A 29 -7.67 -15.80 9.28
N TYR A 30 -7.17 -14.75 8.63
CA TYR A 30 -7.97 -13.87 7.78
C TYR A 30 -8.48 -14.57 6.50
N GLY A 31 -7.86 -15.66 6.09
CA GLY A 31 -8.19 -16.40 4.88
C GLY A 31 -7.25 -16.13 3.70
N THR A 32 -6.09 -15.52 3.91
CA THR A 32 -5.11 -15.37 2.82
C THR A 32 -4.42 -16.71 2.55
N ASN A 33 -4.29 -17.07 1.28
CA ASN A 33 -3.64 -18.32 0.87
C ASN A 33 -2.10 -18.19 0.95
N ILE A 34 -1.56 -18.35 2.16
CA ILE A 34 -0.12 -18.46 2.37
C ILE A 34 0.35 -19.86 1.94
N VAL A 35 1.35 -19.92 1.06
CA VAL A 35 1.84 -21.18 0.46
C VAL A 35 3.21 -21.62 0.95
N GLY A 36 3.85 -20.84 1.82
CA GLY A 36 5.16 -21.14 2.40
C GLY A 36 5.88 -19.91 2.92
N GLY A 37 7.14 -20.09 3.31
CA GLY A 37 8.02 -19.01 3.74
C GLY A 37 9.46 -19.23 3.28
N VAL A 38 10.25 -18.16 3.26
CA VAL A 38 11.68 -18.22 2.96
C VAL A 38 12.47 -17.82 4.20
N SER A 39 13.40 -18.68 4.60
CA SER A 39 14.36 -18.37 5.66
C SER A 39 15.67 -19.12 5.39
N PRO A 40 16.78 -18.39 5.11
CA PRO A 40 18.06 -19.02 4.81
C PRO A 40 18.52 -19.99 5.91
N ASN A 41 19.04 -21.14 5.50
CA ASN A 41 19.47 -22.26 6.35
C ASN A 41 18.32 -23.01 7.07
N LYS A 42 17.05 -22.78 6.68
CA LYS A 42 15.89 -23.52 7.18
C LYS A 42 15.07 -24.19 6.09
N GLY A 43 15.57 -24.22 4.84
CA GLY A 43 14.89 -24.90 3.75
C GLY A 43 14.67 -26.38 4.05
N GLY A 44 13.49 -26.90 3.66
CA GLY A 44 13.06 -28.27 3.93
C GLY A 44 12.38 -28.48 5.29
N GLN A 45 12.34 -27.45 6.14
CA GLN A 45 11.55 -27.46 7.37
C GLN A 45 10.10 -27.03 7.10
N GLU A 46 9.25 -27.17 8.12
CA GLU A 46 7.91 -26.62 8.13
C GLU A 46 7.78 -25.53 9.21
N HIS A 47 6.95 -24.52 8.94
CA HIS A 47 6.55 -23.51 9.91
C HIS A 47 5.07 -23.17 9.69
N LEU A 48 4.28 -23.15 10.76
CA LEU A 48 2.81 -23.01 10.68
C LEU A 48 2.13 -24.07 9.77
N GLY A 49 2.73 -25.26 9.66
CA GLY A 49 2.24 -26.32 8.77
C GLY A 49 2.46 -26.04 7.28
N LEU A 50 3.35 -25.11 6.94
CA LEU A 50 3.68 -24.72 5.57
C LEU A 50 5.18 -24.90 5.29
N PRO A 51 5.57 -25.19 4.04
CA PRO A 51 6.97 -25.44 3.69
C PRO A 51 7.83 -24.17 3.84
N VAL A 52 9.05 -24.36 4.33
CA VAL A 52 10.09 -23.34 4.38
C VAL A 52 11.14 -23.63 3.31
N PHE A 53 11.51 -22.61 2.54
CA PHE A 53 12.52 -22.65 1.48
C PHE A 53 13.77 -21.87 1.89
N ASN A 54 14.93 -22.22 1.31
CA ASN A 54 16.15 -21.45 1.55
C ASN A 54 16.17 -20.15 0.74
N THR A 55 15.58 -20.17 -0.46
CA THR A 55 15.57 -19.02 -1.38
C THR A 55 14.17 -18.74 -1.94
N VAL A 56 13.96 -17.52 -2.41
CA VAL A 56 12.72 -17.15 -3.11
C VAL A 56 12.59 -17.89 -4.44
N ARG A 57 13.71 -18.18 -5.11
CA ARG A 57 13.73 -18.94 -6.36
C ARG A 57 13.16 -20.35 -6.16
N GLU A 58 13.58 -21.05 -5.11
CA GLU A 58 13.01 -22.36 -4.75
C GLU A 58 11.50 -22.27 -4.50
N ALA A 59 11.04 -21.25 -3.77
CA ALA A 59 9.62 -21.02 -3.53
C ALA A 59 8.85 -20.75 -4.84
N MET A 60 9.43 -19.97 -5.76
CA MET A 60 8.86 -19.70 -7.09
C MET A 60 8.72 -20.96 -7.94
N GLU A 61 9.71 -21.85 -7.92
CA GLU A 61 9.68 -23.10 -8.67
C GLU A 61 8.64 -24.10 -8.11
N GLN A 62 8.57 -24.22 -6.78
CA GLN A 62 7.77 -25.25 -6.13
C GLN A 62 6.31 -24.84 -5.91
N VAL A 63 6.06 -23.62 -5.39
CA VAL A 63 4.72 -23.18 -4.98
C VAL A 63 4.15 -22.04 -5.83
N LYS A 64 4.98 -21.41 -6.68
CA LYS A 64 4.58 -20.37 -7.64
C LYS A 64 3.72 -19.26 -6.99
N PRO A 65 4.24 -18.57 -5.96
CA PRO A 65 3.53 -17.49 -5.33
C PRO A 65 3.30 -16.32 -6.30
N HIS A 66 2.12 -15.70 -6.20
CA HIS A 66 1.79 -14.47 -6.92
C HIS A 66 2.30 -13.22 -6.18
N ALA A 67 2.57 -13.35 -4.88
CA ALA A 67 3.10 -12.26 -4.07
C ALA A 67 4.06 -12.76 -2.98
N THR A 68 4.86 -11.84 -2.46
CA THR A 68 5.68 -12.05 -1.26
C THR A 68 5.55 -10.88 -0.30
N SER A 69 5.66 -11.17 0.99
CA SER A 69 5.74 -10.16 2.03
C SER A 69 7.10 -10.19 2.74
N VAL A 70 7.76 -9.03 2.75
CA VAL A 70 9.11 -8.86 3.29
C VAL A 70 9.01 -8.35 4.73
N PHE A 71 9.23 -9.27 5.68
CA PHE A 71 9.23 -9.02 7.14
C PHE A 71 10.64 -9.05 7.75
N VAL A 72 11.68 -8.95 6.91
CA VAL A 72 13.06 -8.92 7.40
C VAL A 72 13.40 -7.55 8.01
N PRO A 73 14.35 -7.49 8.96
CA PRO A 73 14.88 -6.23 9.47
C PRO A 73 15.40 -5.29 8.37
N ALA A 74 15.37 -3.99 8.63
CA ALA A 74 15.75 -2.93 7.68
C ALA A 74 17.05 -3.20 6.91
N LYS A 75 18.12 -3.60 7.62
CA LYS A 75 19.44 -3.91 7.04
C LYS A 75 19.45 -5.06 6.04
N PHE A 76 18.41 -5.89 6.02
CA PHE A 76 18.27 -7.03 5.12
C PHE A 76 17.17 -6.80 4.05
N ALA A 77 16.34 -5.77 4.22
CA ALA A 77 15.14 -5.56 3.41
C ALA A 77 15.48 -5.39 1.92
N ALA A 78 16.48 -4.59 1.58
CA ALA A 78 16.85 -4.38 0.18
C ALA A 78 17.35 -5.66 -0.50
N GLY A 79 18.16 -6.46 0.18
CA GLY A 79 18.60 -7.76 -0.36
C GLY A 79 17.42 -8.70 -0.61
N ALA A 80 16.49 -8.77 0.34
CA ALA A 80 15.33 -9.65 0.26
C ALA A 80 14.31 -9.20 -0.82
N ILE A 81 14.15 -7.89 -1.01
CA ILE A 81 13.37 -7.31 -2.12
C ILE A 81 14.03 -7.63 -3.46
N ILE A 82 15.35 -7.43 -3.59
CA ILE A 82 16.09 -7.72 -4.83
C ILE A 82 16.00 -9.21 -5.17
N GLU A 83 16.15 -10.10 -4.20
CA GLU A 83 15.99 -11.54 -4.39
C GLU A 83 14.59 -11.89 -4.95
N ALA A 84 13.54 -11.22 -4.45
CA ALA A 84 12.18 -11.42 -4.96
C ALA A 84 11.97 -10.87 -6.37
N ILE A 85 12.63 -9.75 -6.72
CA ILE A 85 12.62 -9.20 -8.09
C ILE A 85 13.35 -10.15 -9.06
N GLU A 86 14.52 -10.67 -8.67
CA GLU A 86 15.31 -11.62 -9.47
C GLU A 86 14.60 -12.97 -9.67
N ALA A 87 13.76 -13.37 -8.73
CA ALA A 87 12.89 -14.54 -8.84
C ALA A 87 11.57 -14.24 -9.57
N GLU A 88 11.36 -13.00 -10.01
CA GLU A 88 10.19 -12.54 -10.77
C GLU A 88 8.87 -12.75 -10.03
N VAL A 89 8.86 -12.59 -8.70
CA VAL A 89 7.63 -12.61 -7.92
C VAL A 89 6.76 -11.42 -8.38
N PRO A 90 5.51 -11.62 -8.84
CA PRO A 90 4.75 -10.53 -9.45
C PRO A 90 4.51 -9.32 -8.52
N LEU A 91 4.33 -9.57 -7.22
CA LEU A 91 4.11 -8.53 -6.22
C LEU A 91 4.99 -8.74 -4.98
N VAL A 92 5.71 -7.70 -4.58
CA VAL A 92 6.52 -7.64 -3.37
C VAL A 92 5.92 -6.58 -2.45
N VAL A 93 5.60 -6.93 -1.21
CA VAL A 93 5.10 -6.00 -0.20
C VAL A 93 6.08 -5.92 0.96
N SER A 94 6.78 -4.79 1.10
CA SER A 94 7.76 -4.59 2.17
C SER A 94 7.21 -3.73 3.29
N VAL A 95 7.17 -4.30 4.49
CA VAL A 95 6.74 -3.58 5.71
C VAL A 95 7.92 -3.00 6.48
N ALA A 96 9.16 -3.30 6.07
CA ALA A 96 10.35 -2.88 6.76
C ALA A 96 10.45 -1.35 6.81
N GLU A 97 10.56 -0.79 8.00
CA GLU A 97 10.81 0.63 8.23
C GLU A 97 12.31 0.88 8.48
N HIS A 98 12.78 2.11 8.25
CA HIS A 98 14.17 2.54 8.42
C HIS A 98 15.16 1.88 7.44
N VAL A 99 14.70 1.49 6.25
CA VAL A 99 15.59 1.02 5.18
C VAL A 99 16.44 2.21 4.71
N PRO A 100 17.78 2.10 4.65
CA PRO A 100 18.61 3.19 4.18
C PRO A 100 18.23 3.66 2.78
N VAL A 101 18.19 4.97 2.55
CA VAL A 101 17.83 5.56 1.24
C VAL A 101 18.77 5.05 0.14
N HIS A 102 20.07 4.87 0.43
CA HIS A 102 21.03 4.30 -0.50
C HIS A 102 20.67 2.87 -0.95
N ASP A 103 20.12 2.06 -0.05
CA ASP A 103 19.69 0.71 -0.39
C ASP A 103 18.42 0.75 -1.24
N MET A 104 17.49 1.67 -0.96
CA MET A 104 16.32 1.89 -1.80
C MET A 104 16.67 2.44 -3.18
N LEU A 105 17.71 3.27 -3.33
CA LEU A 105 18.23 3.67 -4.64
C LEU A 105 18.63 2.44 -5.48
N ARG A 106 19.35 1.49 -4.88
CA ARG A 106 19.72 0.23 -5.54
C ARG A 106 18.49 -0.60 -5.92
N VAL A 107 17.51 -0.73 -5.03
CA VAL A 107 16.25 -1.43 -5.32
C VAL A 107 15.54 -0.79 -6.52
N HIS A 108 15.49 0.55 -6.58
CA HIS A 108 14.87 1.28 -7.68
C HIS A 108 15.62 1.11 -9.01
N GLU A 109 16.95 1.04 -9.01
CA GLU A 109 17.73 0.70 -10.21
C GLU A 109 17.35 -0.68 -10.75
N VAL A 110 17.25 -1.70 -9.89
CA VAL A 110 16.85 -3.06 -10.29
C VAL A 110 15.39 -3.08 -10.76
N LEU A 111 14.47 -2.39 -10.08
CA LEU A 111 13.07 -2.34 -10.50
C LEU A 111 12.91 -1.76 -11.91
N ARG A 112 13.75 -0.79 -12.30
CA ARG A 112 13.71 -0.14 -13.63
C ARG A 112 14.15 -1.05 -14.78
N THR A 113 14.87 -2.14 -14.53
CA THR A 113 15.36 -3.04 -15.58
C THR A 113 14.34 -4.11 -16.00
N GLN A 114 13.18 -4.15 -15.35
CA GLN A 114 12.20 -5.22 -15.49
C GLN A 114 10.76 -4.71 -15.42
N SER A 115 9.80 -5.56 -15.81
CA SER A 115 8.36 -5.23 -15.82
C SER A 115 7.46 -6.31 -15.17
N LYS A 116 8.06 -7.32 -14.55
CA LYS A 116 7.38 -8.49 -13.98
C LYS A 116 6.97 -8.29 -12.52
N THR A 117 7.77 -7.56 -11.75
CA THR A 117 7.59 -7.35 -10.31
C THR A 117 7.16 -5.92 -10.00
N ARG A 118 6.12 -5.78 -9.18
CA ARG A 118 5.71 -4.54 -8.52
C ARG A 118 6.11 -4.56 -7.05
N LEU A 119 6.71 -3.47 -6.56
CA LEU A 119 6.99 -3.26 -5.13
C LEU A 119 5.95 -2.32 -4.49
N VAL A 120 5.35 -2.71 -3.37
CA VAL A 120 4.61 -1.84 -2.45
C VAL A 120 5.43 -1.68 -1.17
N GLY A 121 5.55 -0.45 -0.67
CA GLY A 121 6.49 -0.09 0.38
C GLY A 121 7.85 0.38 -0.15
N PRO A 122 8.91 0.40 0.67
CA PRO A 122 8.98 -0.07 2.06
C PRO A 122 8.20 0.85 3.03
N ASN A 123 8.35 0.62 4.34
CA ASN A 123 7.70 1.39 5.40
C ASN A 123 6.20 1.56 5.19
N CYS A 124 5.51 0.44 4.94
CA CYS A 124 4.08 0.46 4.62
C CYS A 124 3.31 -0.56 5.47
N PRO A 125 2.00 -0.32 5.70
CA PRO A 125 1.14 -1.32 6.34
C PRO A 125 0.82 -2.50 5.41
N GLY A 126 1.09 -2.36 4.11
CA GLY A 126 0.83 -3.33 3.06
C GLY A 126 -0.46 -3.09 2.28
N ILE A 127 -1.02 -4.16 1.72
CA ILE A 127 -2.25 -4.14 0.93
C ILE A 127 -3.30 -5.10 1.49
N ILE A 128 -4.57 -4.76 1.32
CA ILE A 128 -5.69 -5.63 1.69
C ILE A 128 -6.87 -5.45 0.73
N ALA A 129 -7.30 -6.57 0.16
CA ALA A 129 -8.55 -6.73 -0.54
C ALA A 129 -9.52 -7.45 0.41
N PRO A 130 -10.52 -6.76 0.97
CA PRO A 130 -11.35 -7.34 2.01
C PRO A 130 -12.04 -8.64 1.55
N ASP A 131 -12.09 -9.61 2.46
CA ASP A 131 -12.63 -10.97 2.26
C ASP A 131 -11.92 -11.78 1.16
N GLN A 132 -10.72 -11.36 0.75
CA GLN A 132 -9.96 -12.01 -0.32
C GLN A 132 -8.49 -12.22 0.06
N CYS A 133 -7.78 -11.17 0.43
CA CYS A 133 -6.34 -11.23 0.64
C CYS A 133 -5.85 -10.08 1.54
N ARG A 134 -4.96 -10.41 2.47
CA ARG A 134 -4.26 -9.45 3.34
C ARG A 134 -2.76 -9.72 3.24
N ILE A 135 -1.98 -8.72 2.84
CA ILE A 135 -0.52 -8.80 2.80
C ILE A 135 0.03 -7.58 3.52
N GLY A 136 0.50 -7.78 4.75
CA GLY A 136 1.03 -6.70 5.58
C GLY A 136 0.54 -6.79 7.02
N ILE A 137 0.55 -5.67 7.73
CA ILE A 137 0.37 -5.57 9.20
C ILE A 137 -0.90 -4.84 9.62
N MET A 138 -1.77 -4.44 8.69
CA MET A 138 -2.99 -3.72 9.04
C MET A 138 -3.94 -4.55 9.91
N PRO A 139 -4.64 -3.95 10.90
CA PRO A 139 -5.66 -4.64 11.69
C PRO A 139 -6.89 -4.91 10.82
N HIS A 140 -7.35 -6.15 10.69
CA HIS A 140 -8.28 -6.51 9.62
C HIS A 140 -9.77 -6.54 10.01
N ARG A 141 -10.12 -6.51 11.30
CA ARG A 141 -11.53 -6.69 11.76
C ARG A 141 -12.52 -5.62 11.30
N GLN A 142 -12.03 -4.43 11.00
CA GLN A 142 -12.85 -3.29 10.57
C GLN A 142 -13.02 -3.19 9.04
N TYR A 143 -12.30 -4.03 8.29
CA TYR A 143 -12.38 -4.07 6.84
C TYR A 143 -13.63 -4.84 6.44
N MET A 144 -14.32 -4.33 5.42
CA MET A 144 -15.56 -4.91 4.91
C MET A 144 -15.50 -4.84 3.39
N LYS A 145 -15.80 -5.93 2.68
CA LYS A 145 -15.85 -5.89 1.22
C LYS A 145 -16.88 -4.86 0.76
N GLY A 146 -16.45 -4.02 -0.17
CA GLY A 146 -17.27 -2.93 -0.70
C GLY A 146 -16.64 -2.29 -1.93
N SER A 147 -16.89 -1.00 -2.12
CA SER A 147 -16.62 -0.33 -3.40
C SER A 147 -15.63 0.82 -3.35
N ILE A 148 -15.07 1.14 -2.18
CA ILE A 148 -14.15 2.28 -2.05
C ILE A 148 -12.69 1.81 -2.20
N GLY A 149 -11.95 2.43 -3.10
CA GLY A 149 -10.50 2.24 -3.22
C GLY A 149 -9.79 3.24 -2.31
N ILE A 150 -8.84 2.79 -1.48
CA ILE A 150 -8.11 3.66 -0.56
C ILE A 150 -6.62 3.57 -0.85
N LEU A 151 -5.99 4.72 -1.11
CA LEU A 151 -4.55 4.86 -1.32
C LEU A 151 -3.98 5.81 -0.27
N SER A 152 -2.97 5.38 0.48
CA SER A 152 -2.46 6.18 1.60
C SER A 152 -0.96 6.06 1.79
N LYS A 153 -0.28 7.19 2.04
CA LYS A 153 1.10 7.21 2.57
C LYS A 153 1.16 6.75 4.04
N SER A 154 0.07 6.91 4.80
CA SER A 154 0.00 6.59 6.23
C SER A 154 -0.85 5.38 6.54
N GLY A 155 -0.33 4.49 7.40
CA GLY A 155 -1.06 3.34 7.91
C GLY A 155 -2.27 3.73 8.76
N THR A 156 -2.06 4.45 9.86
CA THR A 156 -3.14 4.79 10.80
C THR A 156 -4.22 5.65 10.17
N LEU A 157 -3.88 6.62 9.31
CA LEU A 157 -4.88 7.41 8.59
C LEU A 157 -5.69 6.57 7.60
N SER A 158 -5.07 5.55 7.00
CA SER A 158 -5.83 4.58 6.18
C SER A 158 -6.82 3.77 7.01
N TYR A 159 -6.47 3.43 8.26
CA TYR A 159 -7.35 2.68 9.15
C TYR A 159 -8.56 3.50 9.58
N GLU A 160 -8.38 4.80 9.80
CA GLU A 160 -9.49 5.73 10.07
C GLU A 160 -10.41 5.88 8.86
N ALA A 161 -9.86 5.97 7.65
CA ALA A 161 -10.66 6.03 6.42
C ALA A 161 -11.43 4.72 6.18
N VAL A 162 -10.82 3.57 6.48
CA VAL A 162 -11.50 2.27 6.50
C VAL A 162 -12.64 2.28 7.50
N GLY A 163 -12.40 2.68 8.75
CA GLY A 163 -13.44 2.76 9.77
C GLY A 163 -14.60 3.66 9.35
N SER A 164 -14.30 4.84 8.78
CA SER A 164 -15.30 5.78 8.28
C SER A 164 -16.14 5.20 7.14
N THR A 165 -15.51 4.57 6.15
CA THR A 165 -16.21 3.96 4.99
C THR A 165 -16.99 2.69 5.35
N THR A 166 -16.49 1.87 6.27
CA THR A 166 -17.21 0.72 6.82
C THR A 166 -18.44 1.19 7.61
N LYS A 167 -18.31 2.19 8.48
CA LYS A 167 -19.44 2.76 9.25
C LYS A 167 -20.52 3.34 8.34
N ALA A 168 -20.15 3.90 7.20
CA ALA A 168 -21.07 4.40 6.19
C ALA A 168 -21.71 3.29 5.32
N GLY A 169 -21.37 2.02 5.54
CA GLY A 169 -21.88 0.89 4.76
C GLY A 169 -21.31 0.78 3.34
N LEU A 170 -20.23 1.48 3.03
CA LEU A 170 -19.63 1.50 1.68
C LEU A 170 -18.60 0.38 1.47
N GLY A 171 -17.92 -0.02 2.55
CA GLY A 171 -16.81 -0.98 2.54
C GLY A 171 -15.66 -0.55 1.63
N GLN A 172 -14.69 -1.45 1.42
CA GLN A 172 -13.51 -1.21 0.60
C GLN A 172 -13.36 -2.27 -0.49
N SER A 173 -12.95 -1.83 -1.68
CA SER A 173 -12.62 -2.69 -2.81
C SER A 173 -11.17 -3.19 -2.70
N LEU A 174 -10.24 -2.27 -2.46
CA LEU A 174 -8.83 -2.53 -2.20
C LEU A 174 -8.26 -1.34 -1.43
N VAL A 175 -7.41 -1.63 -0.44
CA VAL A 175 -6.66 -0.63 0.33
C VAL A 175 -5.17 -0.85 0.12
N VAL A 176 -4.48 0.18 -0.34
CA VAL A 176 -3.04 0.19 -0.61
C VAL A 176 -2.37 1.23 0.28
N GLY A 177 -1.65 0.75 1.29
CA GLY A 177 -0.69 1.58 1.99
C GLY A 177 0.61 1.61 1.20
N MET A 178 0.94 2.72 0.56
CA MET A 178 2.14 2.83 -0.26
C MET A 178 3.42 2.98 0.56
N GLY A 179 3.29 3.52 1.77
CA GLY A 179 4.37 3.73 2.73
C GLY A 179 4.81 5.18 2.88
N GLY A 180 5.50 5.43 4.00
CA GLY A 180 5.96 6.76 4.43
C GLY A 180 7.38 7.13 4.00
N ASP A 181 8.09 6.24 3.29
CA ASP A 181 9.46 6.51 2.85
C ASP A 181 9.51 7.44 1.63
N MET A 182 10.66 8.11 1.43
CA MET A 182 10.88 9.05 0.32
C MET A 182 10.85 8.37 -1.06
N MET A 183 11.17 7.07 -1.12
CA MET A 183 11.33 6.31 -2.37
C MET A 183 10.47 5.04 -2.37
N PRO A 184 9.14 5.14 -2.37
CA PRO A 184 8.26 3.99 -2.40
C PRO A 184 8.28 3.32 -3.78
N GLY A 185 8.10 2.00 -3.84
CA GLY A 185 8.01 1.25 -5.10
C GLY A 185 6.67 1.41 -5.84
N THR A 186 5.64 1.85 -5.12
CA THR A 186 4.32 2.22 -5.65
C THR A 186 4.00 3.62 -5.17
N THR A 187 3.69 4.53 -6.09
CA THR A 187 3.39 5.93 -5.78
C THR A 187 1.88 6.19 -5.69
N LEU A 188 1.49 7.39 -5.24
CA LEU A 188 0.09 7.85 -5.31
C LEU A 188 -0.44 7.80 -6.76
N LEU A 189 0.42 8.13 -7.73
CA LEU A 189 0.09 8.08 -9.16
C LEU A 189 -0.21 6.64 -9.61
N ASP A 190 0.64 5.69 -9.23
CA ASP A 190 0.47 4.28 -9.61
C ASP A 190 -0.84 3.71 -9.05
N GLY A 191 -1.11 3.96 -7.77
CA GLY A 191 -2.34 3.49 -7.13
C GLY A 191 -3.60 4.16 -7.68
N LEU A 192 -3.53 5.44 -8.04
CA LEU A 192 -4.64 6.13 -8.71
C LEU A 192 -4.97 5.51 -10.06
N LYS A 193 -3.96 5.26 -10.91
CA LYS A 193 -4.14 4.58 -12.20
C LYS A 193 -4.82 3.22 -12.04
N LEU A 194 -4.40 2.44 -11.04
CA LEU A 194 -5.06 1.18 -10.70
C LEU A 194 -6.55 1.41 -10.40
N PHE A 195 -6.89 2.38 -9.55
CA PHE A 195 -8.27 2.62 -9.14
C PHE A 195 -9.15 3.24 -10.23
N PHE A 196 -8.57 3.97 -11.19
CA PHE A 196 -9.31 4.48 -12.35
C PHE A 196 -9.92 3.34 -13.16
N ASP A 197 -9.16 2.26 -13.36
CA ASP A 197 -9.58 1.12 -14.19
C ASP A 197 -10.20 -0.03 -13.39
N HIS A 198 -10.03 -0.06 -12.06
CA HIS A 198 -10.54 -1.16 -11.24
C HIS A 198 -12.09 -1.21 -11.22
N PRO A 199 -12.74 -2.29 -11.71
CA PRO A 199 -14.19 -2.30 -11.93
C PRO A 199 -15.02 -2.34 -10.63
N GLU A 200 -14.50 -2.96 -9.56
CA GLU A 200 -15.18 -3.00 -8.26
C GLU A 200 -15.10 -1.66 -7.52
N THR A 201 -14.12 -0.80 -7.86
CA THR A 201 -13.99 0.51 -7.24
C THR A 201 -14.98 1.51 -7.86
N LYS A 202 -15.85 2.09 -7.02
CA LYS A 202 -16.82 3.13 -7.39
C LYS A 202 -16.47 4.51 -6.86
N GLY A 203 -15.69 4.60 -5.78
CA GLY A 203 -15.16 5.85 -5.24
C GLY A 203 -13.72 5.66 -4.77
N ILE A 204 -12.93 6.73 -4.78
CA ILE A 204 -11.50 6.69 -4.47
C ILE A 204 -11.19 7.64 -3.33
N ILE A 205 -10.38 7.21 -2.36
CA ILE A 205 -9.82 8.02 -1.29
C ILE A 205 -8.30 8.06 -1.46
N VAL A 206 -7.74 9.26 -1.46
CA VAL A 206 -6.29 9.50 -1.52
C VAL A 206 -5.84 10.25 -0.27
N ILE A 207 -4.90 9.67 0.47
CA ILE A 207 -4.35 10.25 1.69
C ILE A 207 -2.85 10.51 1.49
N GLY A 208 -2.53 11.78 1.30
CA GLY A 208 -1.17 12.29 1.22
C GLY A 208 -0.69 12.90 2.53
N GLU A 209 0.52 13.44 2.50
CA GLU A 209 1.16 14.13 3.62
C GLU A 209 2.20 15.15 3.10
N ILE A 210 2.81 15.90 4.01
CA ILE A 210 3.97 16.76 3.68
C ILE A 210 5.14 15.97 3.08
N GLY A 211 6.06 16.68 2.42
CA GLY A 211 7.27 16.11 1.83
C GLY A 211 7.08 15.59 0.39
N GLY A 212 8.00 16.00 -0.49
CA GLY A 212 7.97 15.66 -1.92
C GLY A 212 6.75 16.17 -2.68
N GLU A 213 6.53 15.62 -3.88
CA GLU A 213 5.55 16.14 -4.86
C GLU A 213 4.51 15.10 -5.28
N ALA A 214 4.39 13.98 -4.54
CA ALA A 214 3.51 12.87 -4.90
C ALA A 214 2.05 13.32 -5.10
N GLU A 215 1.58 14.24 -4.26
CA GLU A 215 0.23 14.81 -4.31
C GLU A 215 0.02 15.70 -5.55
N LEU A 216 1.05 16.39 -6.03
CA LEU A 216 0.96 17.20 -7.25
C LEU A 216 0.84 16.31 -8.49
N ARG A 217 1.65 15.23 -8.55
CA ARG A 217 1.55 14.22 -9.62
C ARG A 217 0.20 13.50 -9.59
N ALA A 218 -0.33 13.23 -8.39
CA ALA A 218 -1.68 12.70 -8.21
C ALA A 218 -2.75 13.67 -8.75
N ALA A 219 -2.64 14.96 -8.42
CA ALA A 219 -3.54 15.99 -8.93
C ALA A 219 -3.52 16.08 -10.48
N GLU A 220 -2.35 15.99 -11.09
CA GLU A 220 -2.23 15.95 -12.55
C GLU A 220 -2.95 14.73 -13.16
N ALA A 221 -2.75 13.55 -12.59
CA ALA A 221 -3.41 12.34 -13.07
C ALA A 221 -4.93 12.35 -12.87
N ILE A 222 -5.41 12.93 -11.76
CA ILE A 222 -6.85 13.12 -11.53
C ILE A 222 -7.43 14.07 -12.59
N ARG A 223 -6.74 15.18 -12.88
CA ARG A 223 -7.18 16.13 -13.92
C ARG A 223 -7.29 15.44 -15.28
N GLU A 224 -6.29 14.66 -15.66
CA GLU A 224 -6.28 13.94 -16.93
C GLU A 224 -7.38 12.86 -16.98
N TYR A 225 -7.56 12.10 -15.90
CA TYR A 225 -8.63 11.12 -15.78
C TYR A 225 -10.02 11.75 -15.97
N ARG A 226 -10.28 12.87 -15.31
CA ARG A 226 -11.57 13.58 -15.43
C ARG A 226 -11.79 14.21 -16.80
N ARG A 227 -10.71 14.59 -17.50
CA ARG A 227 -10.78 15.12 -18.87
C ARG A 227 -11.11 14.04 -19.90
N THR A 228 -10.64 12.82 -19.66
CA THR A 228 -10.69 11.71 -20.63
C THR A 228 -11.85 10.75 -20.40
N VAL A 229 -12.40 10.68 -19.19
CA VAL A 229 -13.48 9.75 -18.82
C VAL A 229 -14.80 10.48 -18.67
N THR A 230 -15.84 10.00 -19.37
CA THR A 230 -17.18 10.63 -19.38
C THR A 230 -17.86 10.67 -18.01
N ASN A 231 -17.70 9.61 -17.21
CA ASN A 231 -18.24 9.54 -15.85
C ASN A 231 -17.13 9.12 -14.86
N PRO A 232 -16.24 10.06 -14.49
CA PRO A 232 -15.12 9.75 -13.62
C PRO A 232 -15.61 9.43 -12.20
N LYS A 233 -15.03 8.40 -11.59
CA LYS A 233 -15.31 8.01 -10.19
C LYS A 233 -15.10 9.22 -9.25
N PRO A 234 -15.96 9.45 -8.24
CA PRO A 234 -15.71 10.47 -7.22
C PRO A 234 -14.42 10.18 -6.46
N ILE A 235 -13.65 11.25 -6.20
CA ILE A 235 -12.36 11.18 -5.51
C ILE A 235 -12.39 12.12 -4.29
N ILE A 236 -12.09 11.58 -3.12
CA ILE A 236 -11.84 12.33 -1.89
C ILE A 236 -10.34 12.35 -1.63
N ALA A 237 -9.84 13.50 -1.21
CA ALA A 237 -8.44 13.70 -0.88
C ALA A 237 -8.26 14.27 0.53
N MET A 238 -7.14 13.94 1.16
CA MET A 238 -6.67 14.61 2.37
C MET A 238 -5.15 14.69 2.33
N VAL A 239 -4.59 15.79 2.84
CA VAL A 239 -3.14 15.96 3.01
C VAL A 239 -2.85 16.25 4.48
N ALA A 240 -2.12 15.35 5.13
CA ALA A 240 -1.69 15.51 6.51
C ALA A 240 -0.49 16.48 6.64
N GLY A 241 -0.31 17.04 7.84
CA GLY A 241 0.86 17.87 8.17
C GLY A 241 0.68 19.38 7.99
N LYS A 242 -0.55 19.90 7.98
CA LYS A 242 -0.84 21.35 7.89
C LYS A 242 -0.15 22.20 8.97
N THR A 243 0.03 21.64 10.16
CA THR A 243 0.66 22.30 11.30
C THR A 243 2.07 21.78 11.58
N ALA A 244 2.69 21.09 10.62
CA ALA A 244 4.03 20.54 10.78
C ALA A 244 5.08 21.67 10.76
N PRO A 245 6.04 21.69 11.70
CA PRO A 245 7.13 22.66 11.67
C PRO A 245 8.12 22.36 10.53
N GLU A 246 8.69 23.40 9.94
CA GLU A 246 9.75 23.29 8.94
C GLU A 246 11.04 22.69 9.54
N GLY A 247 11.82 21.99 8.73
CA GLY A 247 13.10 21.40 9.10
C GLY A 247 13.01 20.17 10.01
N ARG A 248 11.80 19.63 10.24
CA ARG A 248 11.58 18.47 11.12
C ARG A 248 10.91 17.32 10.38
N THR A 249 11.46 16.12 10.55
CA THR A 249 10.83 14.87 10.12
C THR A 249 9.69 14.48 11.05
N MET A 250 8.51 14.21 10.50
CA MET A 250 7.29 13.88 11.23
C MET A 250 7.02 12.37 11.24
N GLY A 251 7.82 11.62 12.00
CA GLY A 251 7.69 10.15 12.12
C GLY A 251 8.17 9.43 10.86
N HIS A 252 7.38 9.47 9.78
CA HIS A 252 7.77 8.93 8.49
C HIS A 252 9.01 9.64 7.93
N ALA A 253 9.94 8.86 7.37
CA ALA A 253 11.17 9.40 6.77
C ALA A 253 10.88 10.39 5.63
N GLY A 254 9.81 10.18 4.86
CA GLY A 254 9.37 11.06 3.78
C GLY A 254 8.52 12.24 4.21
N ALA A 255 8.07 12.30 5.47
CA ALA A 255 7.29 13.41 6.02
C ALA A 255 8.20 14.52 6.56
N LEU A 256 9.04 15.08 5.69
CA LEU A 256 9.92 16.20 5.98
C LEU A 256 9.48 17.41 5.16
N LEU A 257 9.25 18.54 5.84
CA LEU A 257 8.97 19.83 5.20
C LEU A 257 10.23 20.70 5.28
N GLN A 258 10.93 20.89 4.17
CA GLN A 258 12.09 21.79 4.08
C GLN A 258 11.66 23.21 3.70
N PRO A 259 12.47 24.23 4.02
CA PRO A 259 12.24 25.59 3.52
C PRO A 259 12.15 25.60 1.99
N GLY A 260 11.04 26.10 1.45
CA GLY A 260 10.77 26.12 0.01
C GLY A 260 10.01 24.90 -0.53
N ASP A 261 9.78 23.87 0.29
CA ASP A 261 8.91 22.75 -0.10
C ASP A 261 7.45 23.18 -0.24
N ILE A 262 6.71 22.38 -1.00
CA ILE A 262 5.28 22.55 -1.21
C ILE A 262 4.54 22.18 0.09
N SER A 263 3.86 23.18 0.68
CA SER A 263 3.10 23.01 1.91
C SER A 263 1.93 22.03 1.76
N ALA A 264 1.46 21.47 2.87
CA ALA A 264 0.27 20.62 2.88
C ALA A 264 -0.97 21.31 2.31
N ASP A 265 -1.14 22.62 2.57
CA ASP A 265 -2.24 23.40 2.03
C ASP A 265 -2.12 23.61 0.52
N ALA A 266 -0.91 23.85 0.00
CA ALA A 266 -0.69 23.95 -1.45
C ALA A 266 -0.97 22.61 -2.16
N LYS A 267 -0.54 21.49 -1.57
CA LYS A 267 -0.85 20.13 -2.07
C LYS A 267 -2.34 19.84 -2.04
N ALA A 268 -3.01 20.18 -0.94
CA ALA A 268 -4.45 20.02 -0.80
C ALA A 268 -5.19 20.86 -1.85
N LYS A 269 -4.78 22.11 -2.05
CA LYS A 269 -5.32 22.98 -3.10
C LYS A 269 -5.12 22.40 -4.50
N ALA A 270 -3.94 21.84 -4.81
CA ALA A 270 -3.71 21.21 -6.11
C ALA A 270 -4.65 20.03 -6.36
N LEU A 271 -4.89 19.19 -5.35
CA LEU A 271 -5.85 18.09 -5.42
C LEU A 271 -7.29 18.62 -5.60
N GLN A 272 -7.66 19.68 -4.88
CA GLN A 272 -8.96 20.33 -5.04
C GLN A 272 -9.15 20.87 -6.46
N ASP A 273 -8.17 21.59 -6.99
CA ASP A 273 -8.17 22.18 -8.33
C ASP A 273 -8.13 21.11 -9.44
N SER A 274 -7.81 19.85 -9.11
CA SER A 274 -7.94 18.71 -10.03
C SER A 274 -9.35 18.11 -10.08
N GLY A 275 -10.25 18.52 -9.18
CA GLY A 275 -11.61 18.02 -9.08
C GLY A 275 -11.83 16.96 -7.99
N ALA A 276 -10.86 16.75 -7.10
CA ALA A 276 -11.06 15.94 -5.90
C ALA A 276 -11.74 16.77 -4.80
N ILE A 277 -12.54 16.13 -3.95
CA ILE A 277 -13.10 16.76 -2.75
C ILE A 277 -12.10 16.63 -1.61
N VAL A 278 -11.56 17.75 -1.13
CA VAL A 278 -10.61 17.76 -0.02
C VAL A 278 -11.35 17.80 1.31
N VAL A 279 -11.04 16.87 2.21
CA VAL A 279 -11.60 16.79 3.56
C VAL A 279 -10.55 17.13 4.63
N PRO A 280 -10.95 17.66 5.79
CA PRO A 280 -10.01 18.04 6.86
C PRO A 280 -9.47 16.85 7.67
N HIS A 281 -10.21 15.73 7.76
CA HIS A 281 -9.79 14.56 8.53
C HIS A 281 -10.47 13.27 8.00
N PRO A 282 -9.92 12.07 8.25
CA PRO A 282 -10.41 10.83 7.64
C PRO A 282 -11.79 10.39 8.16
N GLY A 283 -12.16 10.80 9.37
CA GLY A 283 -13.42 10.42 10.01
C GLY A 283 -14.69 10.78 9.23
N ILE A 284 -14.68 11.82 8.37
CA ILE A 284 -15.84 12.20 7.54
C ILE A 284 -15.84 11.58 6.14
N MET A 285 -14.78 10.85 5.75
CA MET A 285 -14.63 10.38 4.36
C MET A 285 -15.77 9.46 3.92
N GLY A 286 -16.25 8.59 4.80
CA GLY A 286 -17.38 7.69 4.51
C GLY A 286 -18.69 8.42 4.26
N GLU A 287 -19.01 9.43 5.08
CA GLU A 287 -20.22 10.25 4.90
C GLU A 287 -20.16 11.03 3.59
N VAL A 288 -19.05 11.74 3.36
CA VAL A 288 -18.86 12.53 2.13
C VAL A 288 -18.91 11.63 0.89
N MET A 289 -18.28 10.45 0.93
CA MET A 289 -18.31 9.51 -0.20
C MET A 289 -19.72 8.98 -0.45
N SER A 290 -20.48 8.69 0.61
CA SER A 290 -21.88 8.25 0.48
C SER A 290 -22.76 9.29 -0.22
N GLN A 291 -22.57 10.58 0.11
CA GLN A 291 -23.25 11.69 -0.55
C GLN A 291 -22.87 11.80 -2.04
N LEU A 292 -21.57 11.69 -2.37
CA LEU A 292 -21.08 11.76 -3.75
C LEU A 292 -21.57 10.61 -4.63
N LEU A 293 -21.61 9.39 -4.08
CA LEU A 293 -22.13 8.24 -4.80
C LEU A 293 -23.64 8.37 -5.02
N SER A 294 -24.38 8.89 -4.04
CA SER A 294 -25.83 9.10 -4.17
C SER A 294 -26.20 10.19 -5.18
N SER A 295 -25.40 11.25 -5.30
CA SER A 295 -25.65 12.34 -6.25
C SER A 295 -25.34 11.97 -7.69
N THR A 296 -24.50 10.96 -7.93
CA THR A 296 -24.15 10.49 -9.28
C THR A 296 -25.28 9.67 -9.93
N PHE A 297 -26.29 9.24 -9.16
CA PHE A 297 -27.48 8.52 -9.65
C PHE A 297 -28.71 9.42 -9.90
N LYS A 298 -28.55 10.75 -9.87
CA LYS A 298 -29.58 11.73 -10.28
C LYS A 298 -29.13 12.45 -11.55
#